data_AF-A0A2V3J7L1-F1
#
_entry.id   AF-A0A2V3J7L1-F1
#
_cell.length_a   1.000
_cell.length_b   1.000
_cell.length_c   1.000
_cell.angle_alpha   90.00
_cell.angle_beta   90.00
_cell.angle_gamma   90.00
#
_symmetry.space_group_name_H-M   'P 1'
#
loop_
_entity.id
_entity.type
_entity.pdbx_description
1 polymer ?
#
loop_
_entity_poly.entity_id
_entity_poly.type
_entity_poly.pdbx_seq_one_letter_code
_entity_poly.pdbx_strand_id
1 'polypeptide(L)'
;MLLFEIHAVTCRNIRTTTDYWRYIIEVKHPESFKSFGEKAAELVMETLSKPKVVVREKLDPSVYLYYRRFGEYFICVVAKHLMRMVI
;
A
#
# COMPACT_ATOMS: atom_id res chain seq x y z
N MET A 1 -7.67 12.82 -8.71
CA MET A 1 -8.30 11.71 -9.49
C MET A 1 -8.00 10.36 -8.82
N LEU A 2 -8.88 9.35 -8.91
CA LEU A 2 -8.57 8.00 -8.38
C LEU A 2 -7.41 7.40 -9.19
N LEU A 3 -6.39 6.87 -8.51
CA LEU A 3 -5.29 6.16 -9.18
C LEU A 3 -5.58 4.67 -9.28
N PHE A 4 -5.95 4.06 -8.16
CA PHE A 4 -6.41 2.68 -8.09
C PHE A 4 -7.29 2.46 -6.87
N GLU A 5 -8.10 1.40 -6.94
CA GLU A 5 -8.78 0.79 -5.81
C GLU A 5 -8.64 -0.73 -5.95
N ILE A 6 -8.24 -1.40 -4.86
CA ILE A 6 -8.02 -2.85 -4.85
C ILE A 6 -8.63 -3.48 -3.61
N HIS A 7 -9.19 -4.68 -3.80
CA HIS A 7 -9.63 -5.53 -2.70
C HIS A 7 -8.43 -6.30 -2.14
N ALA A 8 -8.00 -5.96 -0.93
CA ALA A 8 -6.87 -6.60 -0.27
C ALA A 8 -7.28 -7.93 0.39
N VAL A 9 -6.29 -8.77 0.71
CA VAL A 9 -6.50 -10.07 1.38
C VAL A 9 -7.20 -9.95 2.76
N THR A 10 -7.22 -8.76 3.34
CA THR A 10 -7.90 -8.44 4.60
C THR A 10 -9.40 -8.13 4.44
N CYS A 11 -9.96 -8.40 3.25
CA CYS A 11 -11.33 -8.07 2.86
C CYS A 11 -11.64 -6.57 2.95
N ARG A 12 -10.62 -5.71 2.78
CA ARG A 12 -10.75 -4.25 2.76
C ARG A 12 -10.48 -3.72 1.37
N ASN A 13 -11.27 -2.73 0.96
CA ASN A 13 -10.95 -1.92 -0.21
C ASN A 13 -9.91 -0.87 0.19
N ILE A 14 -8.76 -0.92 -0.47
CA ILE A 14 -7.68 0.06 -0.31
C ILE A 14 -7.60 0.86 -1.60
N ARG A 15 -7.63 2.18 -1.47
CA ARG A 15 -7.58 3.10 -2.61
C ARG A 15 -6.57 4.21 -2.36
N THR A 16 -6.10 4.81 -3.44
CA THR A 16 -5.35 6.05 -3.40
C THR A 16 -5.70 6.95 -4.59
N THR A 17 -5.35 8.22 -4.49
CA THR A 17 -5.52 9.20 -5.57
C THR A 17 -4.18 9.50 -6.23
N THR A 18 -4.22 10.00 -7.46
CA THR A 18 -3.01 10.47 -8.17
C THR A 18 -2.28 11.55 -7.37
N ASP A 19 -3.02 12.43 -6.70
CA ASP A 19 -2.45 13.55 -5.94
C ASP A 19 -1.75 13.05 -4.67
N TYR A 20 -2.38 12.13 -3.92
CA TYR A 20 -1.76 11.54 -2.74
C TYR A 20 -0.58 10.63 -3.12
N TRP A 21 -0.69 9.90 -4.23
CA TRP A 21 0.40 9.11 -4.78
C TRP A 21 1.61 9.98 -5.11
N ARG A 22 1.40 11.11 -5.78
CA ARG A 22 2.45 12.08 -6.09
C ARG A 22 3.16 12.55 -4.82
N TYR A 23 2.41 12.89 -3.78
CA TYR A 23 2.98 13.27 -2.49
C TYR A 23 3.81 12.13 -1.85
N ILE A 24 3.38 10.87 -1.97
CA ILE A 24 4.14 9.73 -1.46
C ILE A 24 5.49 9.61 -2.19
N ILE A 25 5.48 9.65 -3.52
CA ILE A 25 6.68 9.42 -4.34
C ILE A 25 7.64 10.62 -4.36
N GLU A 26 7.14 11.85 -4.23
CA GLU A 26 7.99 13.05 -4.29
C GLU A 26 8.45 13.50 -2.90
N VAL A 27 7.65 13.30 -1.86
CA VAL A 27 7.89 13.91 -0.55
C VAL A 27 8.17 12.88 0.54
N LYS A 28 7.31 11.88 0.73
CA LYS A 28 7.46 10.95 1.87
C LYS A 28 8.59 9.96 1.69
N HIS A 29 8.71 9.35 0.51
CA HIS A 29 9.63 8.24 0.28
C HIS A 29 10.36 8.32 -1.08
N PRO A 30 10.95 9.46 -1.46
CA PRO A 30 11.53 9.63 -2.80
C PRO A 30 12.55 8.55 -3.16
N GLU A 31 13.43 8.17 -2.24
CA GLU A 31 14.46 7.14 -2.48
C GLU A 31 13.86 5.75 -2.73
N SER A 32 12.73 5.43 -2.10
CA SER A 32 12.07 4.13 -2.26
C SER A 32 11.44 3.96 -3.64
N PHE A 33 11.19 5.04 -4.38
CA PHE A 33 10.52 4.98 -5.69
C PHE A 33 11.47 5.23 -6.88
N LYS A 34 12.66 5.79 -6.65
CA LYS A 34 13.67 6.00 -7.71
C LYS A 34 14.00 4.73 -8.50
N SER A 35 14.00 3.57 -7.85
CA SER A 35 14.32 2.29 -8.48
C SER A 35 13.15 1.59 -9.18
N PHE A 36 11.90 1.96 -8.85
CA PHE A 36 10.71 1.26 -9.35
C PHE A 36 9.94 2.05 -10.42
N GLY A 37 10.11 3.38 -10.46
CA GLY A 37 9.51 4.24 -11.49
C GLY A 37 8.01 4.01 -11.66
N GLU A 38 7.56 3.93 -12.91
CA GLU A 38 6.16 3.77 -13.29
C GLU A 38 5.52 2.46 -12.79
N LYS A 39 6.33 1.42 -12.54
CA LYS A 39 5.85 0.10 -12.07
C LYS A 39 5.50 0.06 -10.59
N ALA A 40 5.79 1.13 -9.85
CA ALA A 40 5.63 1.12 -8.40
C ALA A 40 4.16 0.95 -7.97
N ALA A 41 3.20 1.52 -8.72
CA ALA A 41 1.78 1.35 -8.43
C ALA A 41 1.33 -0.12 -8.61
N GLU A 42 1.81 -0.79 -9.66
CA GLU A 42 1.53 -2.21 -9.92
C GLU A 42 2.07 -3.10 -8.80
N LEU A 43 3.32 -2.85 -8.37
CA LEU A 43 3.95 -3.58 -7.29
C LEU A 43 3.23 -3.40 -5.95
N VAL A 44 2.71 -2.21 -5.69
CA VAL A 44 1.87 -1.92 -4.52
C VAL A 44 0.57 -2.71 -4.59
N MET A 45 -0.15 -2.66 -5.71
CA MET A 45 -1.38 -3.42 -5.92
C MET A 45 -1.17 -4.94 -5.78
N GLU A 46 -0.09 -5.47 -6.35
CA GLU A 46 0.27 -6.88 -6.21
C GLU A 46 0.56 -7.24 -4.74
N THR A 47 1.23 -6.36 -4.01
CA THR A 47 1.54 -6.58 -2.59
C THR A 47 0.30 -6.55 -1.71
N LEU A 48 -0.68 -5.70 -2.02
CA LEU A 48 -1.96 -5.63 -1.29
C LEU A 48 -2.86 -6.85 -1.55
N SER A 49 -2.84 -7.39 -2.77
CA SER A 49 -3.66 -8.55 -3.16
C SER A 49 -3.03 -9.89 -2.79
N LYS A 50 -1.69 -10.01 -2.87
CA LYS A 50 -0.95 -11.25 -2.62
C LYS A 50 0.24 -11.03 -1.67
N PRO A 51 0.01 -10.56 -0.43
CA PRO A 51 1.08 -10.43 0.55
C PRO A 51 1.57 -11.81 1.00
N LYS A 52 2.84 -11.89 1.39
CA LYS A 52 3.39 -13.03 2.11
C LYS A 52 3.01 -12.99 3.60
N VAL A 53 3.02 -11.79 4.18
CA VAL A 53 2.67 -11.55 5.58
C VAL A 53 1.88 -10.24 5.66
N VAL A 54 0.84 -10.23 6.51
CA VAL A 54 0.15 -9.00 6.90
C VAL A 54 0.30 -8.81 8.40
N VAL A 55 0.77 -7.65 8.81
CA VAL A 55 0.98 -7.29 10.22
C VAL A 55 0.09 -6.10 10.55
N ARG A 56 -0.62 -6.16 11.68
CA ARG A 56 -1.32 -5.00 12.23
C ARG A 56 -0.34 -4.19 13.09
N GLU A 57 -0.28 -2.89 12.86
CA GLU A 57 0.58 -1.99 13.62
C GLU A 57 0.14 -1.95 15.10
N LYS A 58 1.11 -1.87 16.02
CA LYS A 58 0.83 -1.88 17.46
C LYS A 58 0.36 -0.52 17.96
N LEU A 59 0.93 0.56 17.41
CA LEU A 59 0.64 1.93 17.85
C LEU A 59 -0.70 2.45 17.31
N ASP A 60 -1.00 2.19 16.04
CA ASP A 60 -2.29 2.53 15.42
C ASP A 60 -2.94 1.25 14.87
N PRO A 61 -3.95 0.67 15.58
CA PRO A 61 -4.62 -0.55 15.14
C PRO A 61 -5.38 -0.45 13.81
N SER A 62 -5.55 0.77 13.28
CA SER A 62 -6.09 0.99 11.94
C SER A 62 -5.04 0.86 10.84
N VAL A 63 -3.75 0.79 11.17
CA VAL A 63 -2.64 0.68 10.21
C VAL A 63 -2.20 -0.77 10.07
N TYR A 64 -2.01 -1.20 8.82
CA TYR A 64 -1.59 -2.54 8.44
C TYR A 64 -0.42 -2.48 7.48
N LEU A 65 0.54 -3.37 7.68
CA LEU A 65 1.74 -3.51 6.87
C LEU A 65 1.64 -4.81 6.08
N TYR A 66 1.67 -4.68 4.76
CA TYR A 66 1.61 -5.78 3.81
C TYR A 66 3.01 -6.03 3.27
N TYR A 67 3.57 -7.18 3.58
CA TYR A 67 4.90 -7.58 3.15
C TYR A 67 4.82 -8.60 2.03
N ARG A 68 5.55 -8.38 0.93
CA ARG A 68 5.72 -9.35 -0.16
C ARG A 68 7.18 -9.46 -0.54
N ARG A 69 7.64 -10.69 -0.80
CA ARG A 69 9.01 -10.94 -1.24
C ARG A 69 9.22 -10.40 -2.65
N PHE A 70 10.35 -9.73 -2.87
CA PHE A 70 10.79 -9.17 -4.15
C PHE A 70 12.29 -9.42 -4.32
N GLY A 71 12.64 -10.52 -5.00
CA GLY A 71 14.01 -11.03 -5.03
C GLY A 71 14.52 -11.38 -3.63
N GLU A 72 15.63 -10.78 -3.24
CA GLU A 72 16.25 -10.87 -1.91
C GLU A 72 15.70 -9.84 -0.90
N TYR A 73 14.82 -8.96 -1.36
CA TYR A 73 14.22 -7.91 -0.54
C TYR A 73 12.73 -8.16 -0.27
N PHE A 74 12.14 -7.30 0.55
CA PHE A 74 10.70 -7.24 0.75
C PHE A 74 10.16 -5.87 0.35
N ILE A 75 9.03 -5.87 -0.35
CA ILE A 75 8.19 -4.69 -0.50
C ILE A 75 7.28 -4.63 0.73
N CYS A 76 7.26 -3.49 1.40
CA CYS A 76 6.33 -3.18 2.49
C CYS A 76 5.36 -2.10 2.03
N VAL A 77 4.07 -2.42 1.99
CA VAL A 77 3.00 -1.44 1.76
C VAL A 77 2.30 -1.17 3.07
N VAL A 78 2.33 0.09 3.50
CA VAL A 78 1.61 0.55 4.69
C VAL A 78 0.27 1.12 4.24
N ALA A 79 -0.83 0.57 4.77
CA ALA A 79 -2.17 1.04 4.46
C ALA A 79 -2.99 1.23 5.72
N LYS A 80 -3.74 2.33 5.77
CA LYS A 80 -4.72 2.60 6.83
C LYS A 80 -6.07 2.02 6.42
N HIS A 81 -6.62 1.15 7.26
CA HIS A 81 -7.95 0.59 7.13
C HIS A 81 -8.94 1.59 7.73
N LEU A 82 -9.67 2.28 6.86
CA LEU A 82 -10.73 3.17 7.30
C LEU A 82 -11.96 2.34 7.67
N MET A 83 -12.57 2.63 8.82
CA MET A 83 -13.85 2.03 9.18
C MET A 83 -14.88 2.41 8.13
N ARG A 84 -15.59 1.40 7.62
CA ARG A 84 -16.80 1.61 6.83
C ARG A 84 -17.96 1.65 7.83
N MET A 85 -18.47 2.85 8.15
CA MET A 85 -19.78 2.96 8.80
C MET A 85 -20.80 2.37 7.83
N VAL A 86 -21.40 1.25 8.21
CA VAL A 86 -22.64 0.77 7.59
C VAL A 86 -23.74 1.51 8.34
N ILE A 87 -24.41 2.44 7.65
CA ILE A 87 -25.61 3.14 8.13
C ILE A 87 -26.81 2.24 7.88
#